data_AF-A0A3M1V2G4-F1
#
_entry.id   AF-A0A3M1V2G4-F1
#
_cell.length_a   1.000
_cell.length_b   1.000
_cell.length_c   1.000
_cell.angle_alpha   90.00
_cell.angle_beta   90.00
_cell.angle_gamma   90.00
#
_symmetry.space_group_name_H-M   'P 1'
#
loop_
_entity.id
_entity.type
_entity.pdbx_description
1 polymer ?
#
loop_
_entity_poly.entity_id
_entity_poly.type
_entity_poly.pdbx_seq_one_letter_code
_entity_poly.pdbx_strand_id
1 'polypeptide(L)'
;MRGGWCLRWVVVAISGVSILVGVWGGVAAASRDDTGSRYGSDTAGPAASGRGELQVSGRSGEPREPARTPAHAAIRKSPTGDVEGEKRSSAAVGRAATSGTPAIEITPAREAAALTFAREHHPELVRLLQALRKVDRQQYLKAVRELYRQSERLARMKERGDWRYDLALQSWIVDSRLQVLSARYATTEDERLLPRIRELIRERRMLQLQTMVRERERLESRLKKLNEAIDRLNADMDRSVEDELQRVVRKARMVAAGQRMRSKKQDAGNPAKQTQTRRQTNDPEAGRLRRDGEGAPKQDRPRSTKSKDAGKRSRGGP
;
A
#
# COMPACT_ATOMS: atom_id res chain seq x y z
N MET A 1 4.54 -17.67 55.33
CA MET A 1 4.23 -18.21 53.99
C MET A 1 3.58 -17.11 53.13
N ARG A 2 4.36 -16.29 52.44
CA ARG A 2 3.91 -15.26 51.47
C ARG A 2 4.82 -15.33 50.25
N GLY A 3 4.83 -16.47 49.56
CA GLY A 3 5.77 -16.75 48.46
C GLY A 3 5.13 -16.95 47.08
N GLY A 4 3.80 -16.91 46.97
CA GLY A 4 3.10 -17.32 45.74
C GLY A 4 2.91 -16.23 44.67
N TRP A 5 3.13 -14.95 44.98
CA TRP A 5 2.66 -13.84 44.13
C TRP A 5 3.73 -13.25 43.20
N CYS A 6 5.03 -13.52 43.43
CA CYS A 6 6.10 -12.97 42.57
C CYS A 6 6.26 -13.69 41.22
N LEU A 7 5.94 -14.98 41.10
CA LEU A 7 6.15 -15.70 39.82
C LEU A 7 5.14 -15.33 38.73
N ARG A 8 3.97 -14.79 39.07
CA ARG A 8 2.92 -14.48 38.09
C ARG A 8 3.23 -13.22 37.26
N TRP A 9 4.08 -12.31 37.77
CA TRP A 9 4.48 -11.09 37.06
C TRP A 9 5.61 -11.31 36.03
N VAL A 10 6.53 -12.24 36.28
CA VAL A 10 7.56 -12.63 35.30
C VAL A 10 6.92 -13.18 34.01
N VAL A 11 5.74 -13.80 34.12
CA VAL A 11 5.00 -14.43 33.00
C VAL A 11 4.33 -13.41 32.07
N VAL A 12 3.95 -12.22 32.57
CA VAL A 12 3.31 -11.17 31.74
C VAL A 12 4.34 -10.41 30.89
N ALA A 13 5.56 -10.23 31.40
CA ALA A 13 6.63 -9.52 30.69
C ALA A 13 7.10 -10.25 29.41
N ILE A 14 7.02 -11.58 29.37
CA ILE A 14 7.48 -12.39 28.22
C ILE A 14 6.43 -12.43 27.09
N SER A 15 5.15 -12.22 27.38
CA SER A 15 4.06 -12.29 26.38
C SER A 15 3.75 -10.96 25.67
N GLY A 16 4.30 -9.83 26.12
CA GLY A 16 3.95 -8.50 25.60
C GLY A 16 4.68 -8.03 24.33
N VAL A 17 5.74 -8.72 23.88
CA VAL A 17 6.63 -8.19 22.83
C VAL A 17 6.24 -8.63 21.40
N SER A 18 5.41 -9.67 21.25
CA SER A 18 5.04 -10.16 19.91
C SER A 18 4.08 -9.26 19.11
N ILE A 19 3.59 -8.14 19.66
CA ILE A 19 2.63 -7.25 18.97
C ILE A 19 3.31 -6.03 18.32
N LEU A 20 4.51 -5.61 18.75
CA LEU A 20 5.04 -4.28 18.35
C LEU A 20 6.01 -4.25 17.16
N VAL A 21 6.36 -5.40 16.55
CA VAL A 21 7.26 -5.42 15.37
C VAL A 21 6.69 -6.19 14.18
N GLY A 22 5.38 -6.52 14.21
CA GLY A 22 4.68 -7.31 13.18
C GLY A 22 3.56 -6.61 12.42
N VAL A 23 3.17 -5.40 12.81
CA VAL A 23 2.06 -4.65 12.19
C VAL A 23 2.56 -3.35 11.56
N TRP A 24 3.58 -3.43 10.71
CA TRP A 24 3.99 -2.33 9.82
C TRP A 24 4.13 -2.90 8.41
N GLY A 25 2.98 -3.14 7.78
CA GLY A 25 2.86 -3.77 6.47
C GLY A 25 1.40 -3.93 6.07
N GLY A 26 0.63 -2.84 6.09
CA GLY A 26 -0.78 -2.86 5.75
C GLY A 26 -1.55 -1.64 6.26
N VAL A 27 -1.08 -0.42 5.97
CA VAL A 27 -1.97 0.74 6.01
C VAL A 27 -2.87 0.64 4.79
N ALA A 28 -3.96 -0.10 4.91
CA ALA A 28 -5.14 0.15 4.10
C ALA A 28 -5.73 1.47 4.63
N ALA A 29 -5.61 2.53 3.84
CA ALA A 29 -6.25 3.80 4.09
C ALA A 29 -7.78 3.61 4.05
N ALA A 30 -8.37 3.31 5.20
CA ALA A 30 -9.80 3.47 5.42
C ALA A 30 -10.01 4.87 5.99
N SER A 31 -10.38 5.79 5.11
CA SER A 31 -11.02 7.06 5.43
C SER A 31 -12.12 6.84 6.45
N ARG A 32 -11.96 7.36 7.66
CA ARG A 32 -13.08 7.57 8.60
C ARG A 32 -13.30 9.07 8.65
N ASP A 33 -14.46 9.47 8.15
CA ASP A 33 -15.02 10.79 8.33
C ASP A 33 -15.14 11.08 9.84
N ASP A 34 -14.46 12.15 10.24
CA ASP A 34 -14.50 12.73 11.57
C ASP A 34 -15.70 13.66 11.66
N THR A 35 -16.82 13.15 12.19
CA THR A 35 -17.93 13.98 12.64
C THR A 35 -17.93 14.04 14.16
N GLY A 36 -17.40 15.15 14.67
CA GLY A 36 -18.00 15.93 15.74
C GLY A 36 -17.91 15.37 17.16
N SER A 37 -17.04 15.97 17.97
CA SER A 37 -17.29 16.06 19.40
C SER A 37 -16.79 17.39 19.97
N ARG A 38 -17.76 18.30 20.10
CA ARG A 38 -17.87 19.30 21.17
C ARG A 38 -17.18 18.84 22.45
N TYR A 39 -16.26 19.63 22.98
CA TYR A 39 -16.35 20.18 24.33
C TYR A 39 -15.48 21.44 24.39
N GLY A 40 -16.14 22.57 24.67
CA GLY A 40 -15.47 23.78 25.10
C GLY A 40 -15.11 23.67 26.58
N SER A 41 -14.05 24.38 26.96
CA SER A 41 -13.95 24.95 28.29
C SER A 41 -13.07 26.19 28.19
N ASP A 42 -13.71 27.29 28.54
CA ASP A 42 -13.18 28.64 28.67
C ASP A 42 -11.93 28.69 29.55
N THR A 43 -10.93 29.44 29.09
CA THR A 43 -10.11 30.26 29.98
C THR A 43 -9.91 31.62 29.34
N ALA A 44 -10.62 32.60 29.90
CA ALA A 44 -10.44 34.02 29.66
C ALA A 44 -9.07 34.50 30.17
N GLY A 45 -8.42 35.38 29.41
CA GLY A 45 -7.26 36.16 29.86
C GLY A 45 -6.69 37.02 28.73
N PRO A 46 -6.31 38.29 28.98
CA PRO A 46 -6.69 39.37 28.07
C PRO A 46 -5.59 39.92 27.16
N ALA A 47 -6.06 40.47 26.03
CA ALA A 47 -5.65 41.69 25.35
C ALA A 47 -4.16 42.10 25.38
N ALA A 48 -3.50 41.99 24.22
CA ALA A 48 -2.57 43.02 23.76
C ALA A 48 -2.54 43.06 22.23
N SER A 49 -2.73 44.28 21.73
CA SER A 49 -2.74 44.72 20.34
C SER A 49 -1.62 44.17 19.45
N GLY A 50 -1.99 43.89 18.19
CA GLY A 50 -1.05 43.63 17.11
C GLY A 50 -1.75 43.41 15.77
N ARG A 51 -2.57 44.39 15.36
CA ARG A 51 -3.18 44.45 14.01
C ARG A 51 -2.08 44.54 12.95
N GLY A 52 -1.91 43.47 12.19
CA GLY A 52 -1.23 43.44 10.90
C GLY A 52 -2.09 42.69 9.91
N GLU A 53 -3.03 43.40 9.28
CA GLU A 53 -3.79 42.92 8.13
C GLU A 53 -2.84 42.63 6.97
N LEU A 54 -2.74 41.36 6.58
CA LEU A 54 -2.39 40.97 5.21
C LEU A 54 -3.51 40.06 4.71
N GLN A 55 -4.49 40.70 4.07
CA GLN A 55 -5.41 40.04 3.15
C GLN A 55 -4.61 39.48 1.98
N VAL A 56 -4.52 38.16 1.87
CA VAL A 56 -4.23 37.49 0.59
C VAL A 56 -5.49 36.72 0.21
N SER A 57 -6.29 37.38 -0.61
CA SER A 57 -7.34 36.80 -1.43
C SER A 57 -6.69 35.92 -2.52
N GLY A 58 -7.12 34.67 -2.59
CA GLY A 58 -6.59 33.74 -3.60
C GLY A 58 -7.19 32.34 -3.51
N ARG A 59 -8.48 32.22 -3.20
CA ARG A 59 -9.23 30.96 -3.27
C ARG A 59 -9.84 30.82 -4.66
N SER A 60 -9.00 30.51 -5.63
CA SER A 60 -9.40 30.02 -6.95
C SER A 60 -10.13 28.68 -6.77
N GLY A 61 -11.32 28.58 -7.37
CA GLY A 61 -12.13 27.38 -7.36
C GLY A 61 -11.49 26.27 -8.20
N GLU A 62 -11.34 25.10 -7.59
CA GLU A 62 -11.14 23.85 -8.31
C GLU A 62 -12.49 23.34 -8.84
N PRO A 63 -12.57 22.96 -10.13
CA PRO A 63 -13.75 22.30 -10.68
C PRO A 63 -13.89 20.89 -10.12
N ARG A 64 -15.12 20.56 -9.71
CA ARG A 64 -15.55 19.18 -9.41
C ARG A 64 -15.31 18.27 -10.61
N GLU A 65 -14.48 17.27 -10.41
CA GLU A 65 -14.28 16.12 -11.29
C GLU A 65 -15.50 15.18 -11.21
N PRO A 66 -16.16 14.81 -12.32
CA PRO A 66 -17.25 13.84 -12.29
C PRO A 66 -16.71 12.40 -12.26
N ALA A 67 -17.21 11.64 -11.30
CA ALA A 67 -17.11 10.20 -11.22
C ALA A 67 -17.37 9.52 -12.59
N ARG A 68 -16.42 8.72 -13.06
CA ARG A 68 -16.66 7.69 -14.08
C ARG A 68 -16.05 6.35 -13.67
N THR A 69 -16.92 5.37 -13.81
CA THR A 69 -16.86 3.95 -13.51
C THR A 69 -15.75 3.17 -14.24
N PRO A 70 -15.27 2.05 -13.65
CA PRO A 70 -14.48 1.06 -14.37
C PRO A 70 -15.37 0.15 -15.23
N ALA A 71 -15.13 0.15 -16.54
CA ALA A 71 -15.69 -0.82 -17.48
C ALA A 71 -14.57 -1.68 -18.08
N HIS A 72 -14.29 -2.83 -17.45
CA HIS A 72 -13.68 -3.96 -18.13
C HIS A 72 -14.49 -5.22 -17.82
N ALA A 73 -15.48 -5.45 -18.69
CA ALA A 73 -16.19 -6.69 -18.84
C ALA A 73 -15.23 -7.75 -19.43
N ALA A 74 -14.76 -8.65 -18.59
CA ALA A 74 -14.22 -9.93 -19.02
C ALA A 74 -15.27 -11.02 -18.76
N ILE A 75 -15.79 -11.53 -19.87
CA ILE A 75 -16.76 -12.61 -20.00
C ILE A 75 -16.24 -13.84 -19.26
N ARG A 76 -16.92 -14.23 -18.18
CA ARG A 76 -16.91 -15.61 -17.67
C ARG A 76 -18.32 -16.15 -17.78
N LYS A 77 -18.51 -17.11 -18.69
CA LYS A 77 -19.69 -17.96 -18.76
C LYS A 77 -19.71 -18.82 -17.49
N SER A 78 -20.76 -18.69 -16.70
CA SER A 78 -21.16 -19.72 -15.73
C SER A 78 -22.53 -20.24 -16.14
N PRO A 79 -22.78 -21.56 -15.99
CA PRO A 79 -24.03 -22.21 -16.37
C PRO A 79 -25.14 -21.89 -15.37
N THR A 80 -26.32 -21.64 -15.93
CA THR A 80 -27.61 -21.52 -15.27
C THR A 80 -28.04 -22.86 -14.66
N GLY A 81 -28.37 -22.82 -13.38
CA GLY A 81 -29.10 -23.87 -12.67
C GLY A 81 -29.97 -23.18 -11.62
N ASP A 82 -31.27 -23.11 -11.93
CA ASP A 82 -32.33 -22.54 -11.10
C ASP A 82 -32.48 -23.30 -9.79
N VAL A 83 -32.44 -22.58 -8.67
CA VAL A 83 -33.08 -22.99 -7.42
C VAL A 83 -33.70 -21.75 -6.78
N GLU A 84 -35.01 -21.61 -6.93
CA GLU A 84 -35.85 -20.75 -6.11
C GLU A 84 -35.91 -21.29 -4.67
N GLY A 85 -35.87 -20.42 -3.66
CA GLY A 85 -36.30 -20.80 -2.32
C GLY A 85 -35.72 -20.00 -1.16
N GLU A 86 -36.63 -19.29 -0.48
CA GLU A 86 -36.59 -18.94 0.95
C GLU A 86 -35.72 -17.78 1.47
N LYS A 87 -36.42 -16.67 1.69
CA LYS A 87 -36.30 -15.76 2.84
C LYS A 87 -35.98 -16.53 4.14
N ARG A 88 -34.76 -16.39 4.69
CA ARG A 88 -34.50 -16.56 6.13
C ARG A 88 -33.45 -15.57 6.64
N SER A 89 -33.91 -14.73 7.57
CA SER A 89 -33.21 -14.25 8.77
C SER A 89 -31.73 -13.85 8.66
N SER A 90 -31.52 -12.54 8.65
CA SER A 90 -30.32 -11.88 9.16
C SER A 90 -30.16 -12.17 10.67
N ALA A 91 -29.42 -13.22 11.03
CA ALA A 91 -28.98 -13.48 12.39
C ALA A 91 -27.59 -14.16 12.38
N ALA A 92 -26.65 -13.56 13.11
CA ALA A 92 -25.40 -14.16 13.54
C ALA A 92 -24.42 -14.65 12.45
N VAL A 93 -23.80 -13.73 11.71
CA VAL A 93 -22.49 -14.01 11.09
C VAL A 93 -21.46 -14.05 12.22
N GLY A 94 -21.19 -15.27 12.67
CA GLY A 94 -20.25 -15.63 13.72
C GLY A 94 -18.86 -15.03 13.48
N ARG A 95 -18.51 -14.13 14.39
CA ARG A 95 -17.16 -13.65 14.66
C ARG A 95 -16.38 -14.76 15.39
N ALA A 96 -15.60 -15.60 14.68
CA ALA A 96 -14.46 -16.34 15.25
C ALA A 96 -13.77 -17.26 14.22
N ALA A 97 -13.19 -16.69 13.15
CA ALA A 97 -12.06 -17.34 12.47
C ALA A 97 -10.79 -16.63 12.93
N THR A 98 -10.42 -16.79 14.20
CA THR A 98 -9.04 -16.55 14.62
C THR A 98 -8.18 -17.57 13.88
N SER A 99 -7.50 -17.11 12.84
CA SER A 99 -6.49 -17.83 12.07
C SER A 99 -5.39 -18.33 13.01
N GLY A 100 -5.62 -19.49 13.60
CA GLY A 100 -4.65 -20.21 14.42
C GLY A 100 -3.49 -20.61 13.53
N THR A 101 -2.47 -19.75 13.45
CA THR A 101 -1.17 -20.16 12.92
C THR A 101 -0.78 -21.42 13.68
N PRO A 102 -0.52 -22.55 13.00
CA PRO A 102 -0.35 -23.84 13.66
C PRO A 102 0.69 -23.71 14.76
N ALA A 103 0.36 -24.21 15.95
CA ALA A 103 1.23 -24.14 17.11
C ALA A 103 2.53 -24.88 16.77
N ILE A 104 3.63 -24.13 16.63
CA ILE A 104 4.95 -24.70 16.33
C ILE A 104 5.32 -25.66 17.47
N GLU A 105 5.32 -26.95 17.15
CA GLU A 105 5.80 -28.00 18.06
C GLU A 105 7.30 -27.84 18.29
N ILE A 106 7.72 -27.98 19.54
CA ILE A 106 9.13 -27.87 19.93
C ILE A 106 9.74 -29.26 19.84
N THR A 107 10.39 -29.52 18.71
CA THR A 107 11.24 -30.70 18.55
C THR A 107 12.59 -30.44 19.24
N PRO A 108 13.31 -31.49 19.68
CA PRO A 108 14.62 -31.34 20.31
C PRO A 108 15.63 -30.58 19.43
N ALA A 109 15.54 -30.76 18.11
CA ALA A 109 16.36 -30.03 17.14
C ALA A 109 16.08 -28.51 17.16
N ARG A 110 14.81 -28.10 17.25
CA ARG A 110 14.42 -26.68 17.35
C ARG A 110 14.86 -26.05 18.67
N GLU A 111 14.75 -26.81 19.76
CA GLU A 111 15.27 -26.39 21.07
C GLU A 111 16.78 -26.15 21.02
N ALA A 112 17.54 -27.10 20.45
CA ALA A 112 18.99 -26.97 20.31
C ALA A 112 19.40 -25.76 19.44
N ALA A 113 18.70 -25.54 18.32
CA ALA A 113 18.93 -24.37 17.45
C ALA A 113 18.66 -23.05 18.19
N ALA A 114 17.53 -22.95 18.90
CA ALA A 114 17.18 -21.78 19.69
C ALA A 114 18.21 -21.49 20.79
N LEU A 115 18.65 -22.52 21.52
CA LEU A 115 19.67 -22.38 22.57
C LEU A 115 21.05 -22.01 22.01
N THR A 116 21.40 -22.50 20.82
CA THR A 116 22.65 -22.14 20.14
C THR A 116 22.63 -20.66 19.75
N PHE A 117 21.54 -20.20 19.13
CA PHE A 117 21.33 -18.79 18.82
C PHE A 117 21.40 -17.89 20.05
N ALA A 118 20.76 -18.27 21.16
CA ALA A 118 20.86 -17.52 22.41
C ALA A 118 22.28 -17.54 23.00
N ARG A 119 23.03 -18.65 22.89
CA ARG A 119 24.39 -18.75 23.39
C ARG A 119 25.33 -17.80 22.64
N GLU A 120 25.17 -17.68 21.34
CA GLU A 120 25.99 -16.81 20.48
C GLU A 120 25.77 -15.33 20.79
N HIS A 121 24.52 -14.91 20.98
CA HIS A 121 24.19 -13.48 21.08
C HIS A 121 23.91 -12.99 22.51
N HIS A 122 23.41 -13.85 23.41
CA HIS A 122 23.06 -13.47 24.78
C HIS A 122 23.18 -14.64 25.79
N PRO A 123 24.40 -14.97 26.26
CA PRO A 123 24.63 -16.15 27.10
C PRO A 123 23.94 -16.10 28.47
N GLU A 124 23.65 -14.91 29.01
CA GLU A 124 22.89 -14.78 30.27
C GLU A 124 21.45 -15.31 30.15
N LEU A 125 20.82 -15.17 28.98
CA LEU A 125 19.49 -15.72 28.73
C LEU A 125 19.49 -17.24 28.80
N VAL A 126 20.55 -17.90 28.34
CA VAL A 126 20.69 -19.36 28.42
C VAL A 126 20.70 -19.82 29.88
N ARG A 127 21.44 -19.11 30.76
CA ARG A 127 21.46 -19.39 32.20
C ARG A 127 20.07 -19.25 32.82
N LEU A 128 19.34 -18.20 32.44
CA LEU A 128 17.97 -17.99 32.90
C LEU A 128 17.02 -19.09 32.42
N LEU A 129 17.10 -19.50 31.16
CA LEU A 129 16.29 -20.58 30.60
C LEU A 129 16.58 -21.93 31.28
N GLN A 130 17.83 -22.20 31.64
CA GLN A 130 18.21 -23.40 32.40
C GLN A 130 17.61 -23.41 33.81
N ALA A 131 17.60 -22.27 34.50
CA ALA A 131 16.93 -22.14 35.78
C ALA A 131 15.41 -22.31 35.63
N LEU A 132 14.81 -21.67 34.62
CA LEU A 132 13.38 -21.77 34.34
C LEU A 132 12.94 -23.20 34.04
N ARG A 133 13.75 -23.98 33.31
CA ARG A 133 13.49 -25.41 33.04
C ARG A 133 13.31 -26.25 34.30
N LYS A 134 14.00 -25.91 35.39
CA LYS A 134 13.90 -26.63 36.68
C LYS A 134 12.65 -26.25 37.48
N VAL A 135 12.22 -25.00 37.35
CA VAL A 135 11.11 -24.44 38.14
C VAL A 135 9.77 -24.62 37.43
N ASP A 136 9.70 -24.27 36.15
CA ASP A 136 8.48 -24.31 35.36
C ASP A 136 8.77 -24.75 33.91
N ARG A 137 8.52 -26.03 33.64
CA ARG A 137 8.75 -26.63 32.32
C ARG A 137 7.85 -26.02 31.23
N GLN A 138 6.63 -25.61 31.56
CA GLN A 138 5.70 -25.07 30.56
C GLN A 138 6.16 -23.69 30.08
N GLN A 139 6.59 -22.83 31.02
CA GLN A 139 7.16 -21.53 30.67
C GLN A 139 8.47 -21.66 29.91
N TYR A 140 9.30 -22.64 30.28
CA TYR A 140 10.51 -22.96 29.52
C TYR A 140 10.18 -23.29 28.05
N LEU A 141 9.26 -24.22 27.79
CA LEU A 141 8.87 -24.59 26.42
C LEU A 141 8.29 -23.40 25.64
N LYS A 142 7.50 -22.55 26.30
CA LYS A 142 6.96 -21.32 25.71
C LYS A 142 8.07 -20.33 25.33
N ALA A 143 9.05 -20.11 26.21
CA ALA A 143 10.17 -19.22 25.96
C ALA A 143 11.08 -19.74 24.83
N VAL A 144 11.36 -21.05 24.81
CA VAL A 144 12.12 -21.70 23.72
C VAL A 144 11.38 -21.57 22.38
N ARG A 145 10.05 -21.73 22.37
CA ARG A 145 9.24 -21.54 21.15
C ARG A 145 9.34 -20.13 20.61
N GLU A 146 9.25 -19.12 21.46
CA GLU A 146 9.38 -17.73 21.03
C GLU A 146 10.79 -17.43 20.55
N LEU A 147 11.82 -17.90 21.28
CA LEU A 147 13.21 -17.76 20.88
C LEU A 147 13.49 -18.38 19.51
N TYR A 148 12.96 -19.59 19.26
CA TYR A 148 13.06 -20.24 17.96
C TYR A 148 12.41 -19.39 16.86
N ARG A 149 11.20 -18.89 17.08
CA ARG A 149 10.50 -18.00 16.12
C ARG A 149 11.30 -16.75 15.79
N GLN A 150 11.90 -16.11 16.80
CA GLN A 150 12.74 -14.92 16.58
C GLN A 150 14.02 -15.28 15.80
N SER A 151 14.68 -16.39 16.13
CA SER A 151 15.87 -16.85 15.40
C SER A 151 15.58 -17.16 13.93
N GLU A 152 14.48 -17.85 13.63
CA GLU A 152 14.03 -18.14 12.26
C GLU A 152 13.69 -16.87 11.48
N ARG A 153 13.01 -15.92 12.13
CA ARG A 153 12.69 -14.63 11.52
C ARG A 153 13.96 -13.88 11.13
N LEU A 154 14.96 -13.84 12.02
CA LEU A 154 16.24 -13.18 11.76
C LEU A 154 17.06 -13.92 10.70
N ALA A 155 17.07 -15.26 10.71
CA ALA A 155 17.72 -16.07 9.69
C ALA A 155 17.16 -15.77 8.29
N ARG A 156 15.82 -15.73 8.13
CA ARG A 156 15.17 -15.36 6.86
C ARG A 156 15.48 -13.93 6.41
N MET A 157 15.65 -12.99 7.35
CA MET A 157 16.09 -11.63 7.02
C MET A 157 17.53 -11.64 6.49
N LYS A 158 18.41 -12.40 7.13
CA LYS A 158 19.81 -12.57 6.70
C LYS A 158 19.91 -13.20 5.32
N GLU A 159 19.18 -14.30 5.08
CA GLU A 159 19.17 -15.02 3.80
C GLU A 159 18.70 -14.16 2.63
N ARG A 160 17.71 -13.29 2.86
CA ARG A 160 17.22 -12.36 1.82
C ARG A 160 18.12 -11.14 1.62
N GLY A 161 19.22 -11.01 2.38
CA GLY A 161 20.05 -9.82 2.37
C GLY A 161 19.28 -8.55 2.76
N ASP A 162 18.30 -8.68 3.67
CA ASP A 162 17.52 -7.53 4.11
C ASP A 162 18.44 -6.59 4.90
N TRP A 163 18.52 -5.33 4.48
CA TRP A 163 19.32 -4.28 5.15
C TRP A 163 18.95 -4.10 6.62
N ARG A 164 17.74 -4.54 7.02
CA ARG A 164 17.24 -4.49 8.39
C ARG A 164 17.84 -5.56 9.30
N TYR A 165 18.53 -6.58 8.78
CA TYR A 165 19.03 -7.71 9.57
C TYR A 165 19.88 -7.25 10.76
N ASP A 166 20.90 -6.41 10.53
CA ASP A 166 21.83 -5.99 11.58
C ASP A 166 21.12 -5.20 12.69
N LEU A 167 20.25 -4.26 12.31
CA LEU A 167 19.48 -3.45 13.27
C LEU A 167 18.45 -4.30 14.03
N ALA A 168 17.82 -5.27 13.37
CA ALA A 168 16.88 -6.18 14.00
C ALA A 168 17.57 -7.10 15.01
N LEU A 169 18.77 -7.62 14.67
CA LEU A 169 19.58 -8.43 15.57
C LEU A 169 20.01 -7.61 16.80
N GLN A 170 20.52 -6.39 16.60
CA GLN A 170 20.90 -5.51 17.70
C GLN A 170 19.69 -5.17 18.59
N SER A 171 18.54 -4.85 17.99
CA SER A 171 17.30 -4.59 18.75
C SER A 171 16.91 -5.80 19.60
N TRP A 172 17.01 -7.01 19.04
CA TRP A 172 16.72 -8.24 19.78
C TRP A 172 17.70 -8.45 20.95
N ILE A 173 19.00 -8.18 20.76
CA ILE A 173 20.00 -8.26 21.84
C ILE A 173 19.65 -7.29 22.97
N VAL A 174 19.38 -6.02 22.64
CA VAL A 174 19.03 -4.99 23.63
C VAL A 174 17.73 -5.35 24.38
N ASP A 175 16.70 -5.78 23.65
CA ASP A 175 15.42 -6.18 24.24
C ASP A 175 15.58 -7.38 25.18
N SER A 176 16.37 -8.39 24.79
CA SER A 176 16.60 -9.57 25.63
C SER A 176 17.39 -9.24 26.91
N ARG A 177 18.39 -8.35 26.83
CA ARG A 177 19.13 -7.84 27.99
C ARG A 177 18.24 -7.03 28.93
N LEU A 178 17.42 -6.15 28.36
CA LEU A 178 16.46 -5.33 29.10
C LEU A 178 15.48 -6.22 29.87
N GLN A 179 14.98 -7.29 29.25
CA GLN A 179 14.11 -8.27 29.90
C GLN A 179 14.79 -8.96 31.09
N VAL A 180 16.02 -9.46 30.91
CA VAL A 180 16.77 -10.11 31.99
C VAL A 180 17.00 -9.16 33.17
N LEU A 181 17.41 -7.91 32.92
CA LEU A 181 17.61 -6.92 33.97
C LEU A 181 16.30 -6.52 34.64
N SER A 182 15.21 -6.38 33.89
CA SER A 182 13.90 -6.07 34.46
C SER A 182 13.36 -7.19 35.36
N ALA A 183 13.58 -8.45 34.97
CA ALA A 183 13.19 -9.60 35.78
C ALA A 183 14.03 -9.70 37.07
N ARG A 184 15.33 -9.40 36.99
CA ARG A 184 16.20 -9.30 38.17
C ARG A 184 15.74 -8.18 39.09
N TYR A 185 15.51 -6.98 38.55
CA TYR A 185 15.02 -5.84 39.32
C TYR A 185 13.68 -6.16 40.00
N ALA A 186 12.74 -6.82 39.31
CA ALA A 186 11.47 -7.23 39.91
C ALA A 186 11.61 -8.27 41.04
N THR A 187 12.74 -8.98 41.12
CA THR A 187 13.00 -10.01 42.14
C THR A 187 13.81 -9.46 43.32
N THR A 188 14.80 -8.60 43.05
CA THR A 188 15.74 -8.09 44.05
C THR A 188 15.47 -6.67 44.49
N GLU A 189 14.69 -5.91 43.72
CA GLU A 189 14.43 -4.47 43.90
C GLU A 189 15.71 -3.61 43.99
N ASP A 190 16.81 -4.10 43.39
CA ASP A 190 18.11 -3.44 43.46
C ASP A 190 18.17 -2.20 42.55
N GLU A 191 18.16 -1.01 43.15
CA GLU A 191 18.23 0.28 42.45
C GLU A 191 19.50 0.44 41.60
N ARG A 192 20.57 -0.29 41.90
CA ARG A 192 21.83 -0.27 41.11
C ARG A 192 21.62 -0.75 39.67
N LEU A 193 20.53 -1.48 39.40
CA LEU A 193 20.16 -1.93 38.05
C LEU A 193 19.51 -0.82 37.21
N LEU A 194 18.91 0.21 37.84
CA LEU A 194 18.15 1.26 37.15
C LEU A 194 18.99 2.08 36.14
N PRO A 195 20.22 2.51 36.45
CA PRO A 195 21.06 3.21 35.48
C PRO A 195 21.30 2.37 34.22
N ARG A 196 21.55 1.06 34.37
CA ARG A 196 21.78 0.14 33.25
C ARG A 196 20.51 -0.09 32.43
N ILE A 197 19.36 -0.25 33.08
CA ILE A 197 18.05 -0.34 32.41
C ILE A 197 17.78 0.93 31.59
N ARG A 198 18.05 2.12 32.16
CA ARG A 198 17.88 3.41 31.47
C ARG A 198 18.77 3.52 30.23
N GLU A 199 20.02 3.05 30.32
CA GLU A 199 20.95 3.00 29.19
C GLU A 199 20.42 2.11 28.05
N LEU A 200 19.97 0.89 28.35
CA LEU A 200 19.41 -0.01 27.33
C LEU A 200 18.14 0.55 26.69
N ILE A 201 17.29 1.28 27.44
CA ILE A 201 16.12 1.95 26.87
C ILE A 201 16.57 3.03 25.88
N ARG A 202 17.61 3.81 26.19
CA ARG A 202 18.17 4.80 25.25
C ARG A 202 18.73 4.12 23.99
N GLU A 203 19.49 3.04 24.15
CA GLU A 203 20.04 2.25 23.04
C GLU A 203 18.91 1.72 22.13
N ARG A 204 17.84 1.18 22.72
CA ARG A 204 16.65 0.74 21.98
C ARG A 204 16.02 1.88 21.17
N ARG A 205 15.88 3.07 21.76
CA ARG A 205 15.35 4.25 21.05
C ARG A 205 16.28 4.68 19.91
N MET A 206 17.60 4.61 20.10
CA MET A 206 18.57 4.89 19.06
C MET A 206 18.46 3.92 17.88
N LEU A 207 18.32 2.61 18.14
CA LEU A 207 18.12 1.59 17.10
C LEU A 207 16.81 1.79 16.33
N GLN A 208 15.73 2.22 17.02
CA GLN A 208 14.48 2.61 16.38
C GLN A 208 14.68 3.82 15.46
N LEU A 209 15.37 4.86 15.93
CA LEU A 209 15.70 6.03 15.13
C LEU A 209 16.49 5.65 13.88
N GLN A 210 17.55 4.85 14.02
CA GLN A 210 18.37 4.38 12.90
C GLN A 210 17.56 3.59 11.87
N THR A 211 16.64 2.75 12.35
CA THR A 211 15.72 2.02 11.47
C THR A 211 14.84 2.97 10.66
N MET A 212 14.28 4.00 11.30
CA MET A 212 13.42 4.99 10.63
C MET A 212 14.19 5.88 9.66
N VAL A 213 15.43 6.26 9.99
CA VAL A 213 16.31 7.05 9.11
C VAL A 213 16.61 6.28 7.81
N ARG A 214 17.01 5.01 7.92
CA ARG A 214 17.27 4.17 6.74
C ARG A 214 16.01 3.91 5.90
N GLU A 215 14.85 3.75 6.55
CA GLU A 215 13.58 3.60 5.82
C GLU A 215 13.23 4.90 5.06
N ARG A 216 13.45 6.07 5.68
CA ARG A 216 13.29 7.37 5.02
C ARG A 216 14.15 7.46 3.76
N GLU A 217 15.45 7.18 3.86
CA GLU A 217 16.39 7.23 2.73
C GLU A 217 15.97 6.32 1.56
N ARG A 218 15.49 5.12 1.88
CA ARG A 218 14.97 4.17 0.89
C ARG A 218 13.71 4.71 0.20
N LEU A 219 12.79 5.28 0.96
CA LEU A 219 11.54 5.85 0.44
C LEU A 219 11.82 7.09 -0.42
N GLU A 220 12.74 7.96 0.00
CA GLU A 220 13.20 9.12 -0.79
C GLU A 220 13.81 8.67 -2.12
N SER A 221 14.64 7.62 -2.11
CA SER A 221 15.21 7.04 -3.33
C SER A 221 14.13 6.49 -4.28
N ARG A 222 13.06 5.88 -3.73
CA ARG A 222 11.93 5.39 -4.52
C ARG A 222 11.08 6.55 -5.05
N LEU A 223 10.85 7.57 -4.24
CA LEU A 223 10.11 8.78 -4.61
C LEU A 223 10.80 9.48 -5.78
N LYS A 224 12.13 9.63 -5.72
CA LYS A 224 12.92 10.20 -6.82
C LYS A 224 12.70 9.43 -8.14
N LYS A 225 12.76 8.10 -8.11
CA LYS A 225 12.52 7.25 -9.30
C LYS A 225 11.10 7.37 -9.84
N LEU A 226 10.10 7.51 -8.96
CA LEU A 226 8.72 7.72 -9.36
C LEU A 226 8.54 9.09 -10.02
N ASN A 227 9.15 10.14 -9.47
CA ASN A 227 9.14 11.46 -10.08
C ASN A 227 9.80 11.44 -11.46
N GLU A 228 10.97 10.81 -11.59
CA GLU A 228 11.63 10.62 -12.89
C GLU A 228 10.74 9.87 -13.90
N ALA A 229 9.92 8.91 -13.44
CA ALA A 229 8.98 8.19 -14.30
C ALA A 229 7.80 9.07 -14.72
N ILE A 230 7.26 9.88 -13.80
CA ILE A 230 6.21 10.86 -14.09
C ILE A 230 6.70 11.88 -15.11
N ASP A 231 7.91 12.42 -14.92
CA ASP A 231 8.49 13.40 -15.84
C ASP A 231 8.68 12.84 -17.24
N ARG A 232 9.12 11.57 -17.36
CA ARG A 232 9.20 10.87 -18.66
C ARG A 232 7.84 10.72 -19.32
N LEU A 233 6.82 10.28 -18.56
CA LEU A 233 5.46 10.14 -19.08
C LEU A 233 4.88 11.47 -19.53
N ASN A 234 5.11 12.55 -18.78
CA ASN A 234 4.68 13.90 -19.13
C ASN A 234 5.39 14.39 -20.40
N ALA A 235 6.70 14.15 -20.52
CA ALA A 235 7.47 14.55 -21.70
C ALA A 235 7.06 13.81 -22.98
N ASP A 236 6.63 12.54 -22.86
CA ASP A 236 6.17 11.72 -23.98
C ASP A 236 4.65 11.77 -24.19
N MET A 237 3.91 12.51 -23.35
CA MET A 237 2.44 12.55 -23.35
C MET A 237 1.88 12.92 -24.73
N ASP A 238 2.29 14.05 -25.30
CA ASP A 238 1.78 14.51 -26.61
C ASP A 238 2.07 13.51 -27.74
N ARG A 239 3.26 12.88 -27.71
CA ARG A 239 3.64 11.85 -28.70
C ARG A 239 2.76 10.62 -28.57
N SER A 240 2.55 10.14 -27.34
CA SER A 240 1.67 8.99 -27.09
C SER A 240 0.22 9.26 -27.50
N VAL A 241 -0.28 10.48 -27.22
CA VAL A 241 -1.62 10.92 -27.64
C VAL A 241 -1.74 10.94 -29.16
N GLU A 242 -0.74 11.47 -29.86
CA GLU A 242 -0.71 11.49 -31.33
C GLU A 242 -0.65 10.07 -31.92
N ASP A 243 0.18 9.18 -31.35
CA ASP A 243 0.25 7.77 -31.76
C ASP A 243 -1.09 7.05 -31.57
N GLU A 244 -1.76 7.27 -30.44
CA GLU A 244 -3.10 6.74 -30.18
C GLU A 244 -4.14 7.31 -31.14
N LEU A 245 -4.11 8.62 -31.38
CA LEU A 245 -4.98 9.29 -32.35
C LEU A 245 -4.78 8.69 -33.74
N GLN A 246 -3.54 8.51 -34.19
CA GLN A 246 -3.25 7.89 -35.48
C GLN A 246 -3.76 6.45 -35.56
N ARG A 247 -3.63 5.66 -34.48
CA ARG A 247 -4.18 4.29 -34.41
C ARG A 247 -5.71 4.31 -34.54
N VAL A 248 -6.39 5.23 -33.85
CA VAL A 248 -7.85 5.37 -33.92
C VAL A 248 -8.29 5.80 -35.32
N VAL A 249 -7.65 6.81 -35.91
CA VAL A 249 -7.95 7.30 -37.27
C VAL A 249 -7.75 6.20 -38.32
N ARG A 250 -6.64 5.44 -38.25
CA ARG A 250 -6.39 4.31 -39.17
C ARG A 250 -7.48 3.25 -39.05
N LYS A 251 -7.88 2.87 -37.82
CA LYS A 251 -8.97 1.93 -37.58
C LYS A 251 -10.30 2.43 -38.15
N ALA A 252 -10.66 3.68 -37.90
CA ALA A 252 -11.90 4.29 -38.41
C ALA A 252 -11.94 4.27 -39.95
N ARG A 253 -10.82 4.59 -40.62
CA ARG A 253 -10.71 4.52 -42.08
C ARG A 253 -10.89 3.11 -42.62
N MET A 254 -10.30 2.10 -41.98
CA MET A 254 -10.48 0.69 -42.38
C MET A 254 -11.93 0.23 -42.24
N VAL A 255 -12.61 0.62 -41.15
CA VAL A 255 -14.03 0.30 -40.94
C VAL A 255 -14.91 0.95 -42.01
N ALA A 256 -14.71 2.25 -42.28
CA ALA A 256 -15.46 2.96 -43.30
C ALA A 256 -15.25 2.38 -44.71
N ALA A 257 -14.00 2.02 -45.05
CA ALA A 257 -13.69 1.34 -46.31
C ALA A 257 -14.37 -0.04 -46.40
N GLY A 258 -14.33 -0.83 -45.32
CA GLY A 258 -15.02 -2.12 -45.24
C GLY A 258 -16.54 -2.03 -45.40
N GLN A 259 -17.17 -0.99 -44.82
CA GLN A 259 -18.60 -0.73 -44.99
C GLN A 259 -18.98 -0.42 -46.44
N ARG A 260 -18.19 0.42 -47.13
CA ARG A 260 -18.41 0.73 -48.56
C ARG A 260 -18.27 -0.50 -49.47
N MET A 261 -17.32 -1.38 -49.17
CA MET A 261 -17.15 -2.62 -49.92
C MET A 261 -18.31 -3.60 -49.69
N ARG A 262 -18.88 -3.62 -48.48
CA ARG A 262 -20.06 -4.42 -48.16
C ARG A 262 -21.34 -3.90 -48.83
N SER A 263 -21.59 -2.58 -48.81
CA SER A 263 -22.76 -2.00 -49.48
C SER A 263 -22.71 -2.22 -51.00
N LYS A 264 -21.55 -1.99 -51.63
CA LYS A 264 -21.39 -2.25 -53.07
C LYS A 264 -21.60 -3.72 -53.44
N LYS A 265 -21.21 -4.66 -52.58
CA LYS A 265 -21.45 -6.10 -52.78
C LYS A 265 -22.93 -6.47 -52.62
N GLN A 266 -23.68 -5.78 -51.78
CA GLN A 266 -25.13 -5.98 -51.63
C GLN A 266 -25.89 -5.44 -52.85
N ASP A 267 -25.47 -4.30 -53.42
CA ASP A 267 -26.09 -3.74 -54.63
C ASP A 267 -25.80 -4.59 -55.89
N ALA A 268 -24.60 -5.17 -55.99
CA ALA A 268 -24.24 -6.04 -57.11
C ALA A 268 -24.81 -7.47 -57.00
N GLY A 269 -25.31 -7.86 -55.82
CA GLY A 269 -25.77 -9.23 -55.54
C GLY A 269 -27.26 -9.49 -55.77
N ASN A 270 -28.06 -8.48 -56.13
CA ASN A 270 -29.51 -8.65 -56.35
C ASN A 270 -30.00 -8.07 -57.69
N PRO A 271 -29.57 -8.60 -58.85
CA PRO A 271 -30.08 -8.18 -60.15
C PRO A 271 -31.53 -8.60 -60.43
N ALA A 272 -32.23 -9.28 -59.51
CA ALA A 272 -33.48 -9.98 -59.81
C ALA A 272 -34.79 -9.26 -59.40
N LYS A 273 -34.77 -8.02 -58.91
CA LYS A 273 -36.01 -7.32 -58.47
C LYS A 273 -36.16 -5.86 -58.93
N GLN A 274 -35.59 -5.51 -60.08
CA GLN A 274 -35.76 -4.17 -60.68
C GLN A 274 -36.64 -4.24 -61.94
N THR A 275 -37.86 -4.73 -61.80
CA THR A 275 -38.93 -4.57 -62.80
C THR A 275 -40.23 -4.44 -62.03
N GLN A 276 -41.01 -3.39 -62.31
CA GLN A 276 -42.17 -2.93 -61.54
C GLN A 276 -41.72 -2.15 -60.28
N THR A 277 -41.63 -0.83 -60.30
CA THR A 277 -42.82 0.01 -60.06
C THR A 277 -42.54 1.41 -60.59
N ARG A 278 -42.83 1.62 -61.89
CA ARG A 278 -43.04 2.94 -62.48
C ARG A 278 -44.56 3.17 -62.48
N ARG A 279 -45.06 3.90 -61.47
CA ARG A 279 -46.29 4.72 -61.50
C ARG A 279 -46.74 5.00 -60.06
N GLN A 280 -46.45 6.20 -59.56
CA GLN A 280 -47.49 7.18 -59.24
C GLN A 280 -46.82 8.43 -58.66
N THR A 281 -46.81 9.45 -59.49
CA THR A 281 -46.74 10.86 -59.11
C THR A 281 -47.91 11.19 -58.18
N ASN A 282 -47.66 11.93 -57.11
CA ASN A 282 -48.48 13.08 -56.72
C ASN A 282 -47.66 13.99 -55.79
N ASP A 283 -47.64 15.25 -56.21
CA ASP A 283 -47.13 16.48 -55.58
C ASP A 283 -48.04 16.90 -54.39
N PRO A 284 -47.86 18.07 -53.76
CA PRO A 284 -46.75 18.60 -52.95
C PRO A 284 -47.24 18.91 -51.51
N GLU A 285 -46.45 19.64 -50.70
CA GLU A 285 -46.92 20.73 -49.80
C GLU A 285 -46.30 20.74 -48.38
N ALA A 286 -45.78 21.93 -48.05
CA ALA A 286 -45.55 22.53 -46.73
C ALA A 286 -44.52 21.91 -45.77
N GLY A 287 -43.55 22.74 -45.37
CA GLY A 287 -42.85 22.52 -44.11
C GLY A 287 -41.54 23.28 -43.91
N ARG A 288 -41.59 24.61 -43.95
CA ARG A 288 -40.51 25.51 -43.50
C ARG A 288 -40.02 25.10 -42.09
N LEU A 289 -38.71 25.15 -41.84
CA LEU A 289 -38.14 26.10 -40.87
C LEU A 289 -36.60 26.07 -40.86
N ARG A 290 -36.09 27.29 -40.96
CA ARG A 290 -34.70 27.74 -40.89
C ARG A 290 -34.04 27.38 -39.56
N ARG A 291 -32.72 27.18 -39.58
CA ARG A 291 -31.87 27.88 -38.62
C ARG A 291 -30.45 28.09 -39.14
N ASP A 292 -30.16 29.36 -39.35
CA ASP A 292 -28.86 29.97 -39.64
C ASP A 292 -27.90 29.93 -38.43
N GLY A 293 -26.62 30.17 -38.68
CA GLY A 293 -25.58 30.46 -37.67
C GLY A 293 -24.31 29.64 -37.88
N GLU A 294 -23.39 29.97 -38.81
CA GLU A 294 -22.49 31.14 -38.80
C GLU A 294 -21.36 31.02 -37.76
N GLY A 295 -20.09 31.04 -38.20
CA GLY A 295 -18.94 31.27 -37.32
C GLY A 295 -17.69 30.43 -37.61
N ALA A 296 -16.93 30.78 -38.64
CA ALA A 296 -15.52 30.43 -38.75
C ALA A 296 -14.68 31.13 -37.66
N PRO A 297 -13.48 30.63 -37.34
CA PRO A 297 -12.32 31.41 -37.74
C PRO A 297 -11.16 30.58 -38.31
N LYS A 298 -10.54 31.15 -39.36
CA LYS A 298 -9.20 30.84 -39.83
C LYS A 298 -8.20 31.09 -38.70
N GLN A 299 -7.27 30.16 -38.49
CA GLN A 299 -5.96 30.48 -37.93
C GLN A 299 -4.89 29.87 -38.82
N ASP A 300 -4.24 30.76 -39.57
CA ASP A 300 -2.92 30.56 -40.14
C ASP A 300 -1.94 30.14 -39.03
N ARG A 301 -1.16 29.09 -39.27
CA ARG A 301 0.07 28.86 -38.51
C ARG A 301 1.25 28.57 -39.44
N PRO A 302 2.41 29.16 -39.14
CA PRO A 302 3.55 29.24 -40.04
C PRO A 302 4.28 27.91 -40.19
N ARG A 303 4.83 27.77 -41.40
CA ARG A 303 5.78 26.76 -41.85
C ARG A 303 7.08 26.89 -41.03
N SER A 304 7.24 26.10 -39.98
CA SER A 304 8.51 25.98 -39.25
C SER A 304 9.45 25.03 -40.02
N THR A 305 10.60 25.58 -40.36
CA THR A 305 11.69 24.94 -41.08
C THR A 305 12.44 23.96 -40.18
N LYS A 306 12.48 22.70 -40.62
CA LYS A 306 13.65 21.80 -40.64
C LYS A 306 14.92 22.39 -40.01
N SER A 307 15.15 22.14 -38.71
CA SER A 307 16.49 22.15 -38.13
C SER A 307 16.95 20.72 -37.94
N LYS A 308 17.85 20.33 -38.84
CA LYS A 308 18.61 19.09 -38.85
C LYS A 308 19.88 19.42 -38.06
N ASP A 309 19.85 19.30 -36.74
CA ASP A 309 21.08 19.38 -35.96
C ASP A 309 21.62 17.99 -35.66
N ALA A 310 22.80 17.77 -36.22
CA ALA A 310 23.57 16.55 -36.16
C ALA A 310 24.81 16.87 -35.33
N GLY A 311 24.95 16.22 -34.18
CA GLY A 311 26.16 16.28 -33.38
C GLY A 311 25.84 15.98 -31.93
N LYS A 312 26.67 15.29 -31.15
CA LYS A 312 27.99 14.75 -31.41
C LYS A 312 28.16 13.75 -30.26
N ARG A 313 28.07 12.43 -30.53
CA ARG A 313 28.43 11.43 -29.52
C ARG A 313 29.95 11.45 -29.42
N SER A 314 30.45 12.25 -28.47
CA SER A 314 31.84 12.18 -28.04
C SER A 314 32.04 10.85 -27.33
N ARG A 315 32.57 9.89 -28.07
CA ARG A 315 33.35 8.78 -27.53
C ARG A 315 34.75 9.30 -27.29
N GLY A 316 35.15 9.34 -26.04
CA GLY A 316 36.53 9.44 -25.57
C GLY A 316 36.46 9.12 -24.09
N GLY A 317 37.21 8.20 -23.53
CA GLY A 317 38.38 7.45 -23.97
C GLY A 317 38.84 6.61 -22.77
N PRO A 318 39.97 5.90 -22.88
CA PRO A 318 40.31 4.68 -22.15
C PRO A 318 40.49 4.80 -20.64
#